data_AF-A0A2A6E967-F1
#
_entry.id   AF-A0A2A6E967-F1
#
_cell.length_a   1.000
_cell.length_b   1.000
_cell.length_c   1.000
_cell.angle_alpha   90.00
_cell.angle_beta   90.00
_cell.angle_gamma   90.00
#
_symmetry.space_group_name_H-M   'P 1'
#
loop_
_entity.id
_entity.type
_entity.pdbx_description
1 polymer ?
#
loop_
_entity_poly.entity_id
_entity_poly.type
_entity_poly.pdbx_seq_one_letter_code
_entity_poly.pdbx_strand_id
1 'polypeptide(L)'
;MKPKRHEWIMAALFLAAIIGGTSCKDDKPQLATPKIAITGADSIDLAPGETVKISLALEGDGGAKSVVVTKNGGFLKEFPVHPTATQFVYTTEALPNSLKEGEMLRYGFILSNTNDVDSKEIPFVVKTALYQKIKVGETELYSLNVGTDGIVPSGSEITLIKKRNYFVPYALTFEAGSKLKIEEGVHVYMNANAASPVKIEIQGEADIVGTASAPVVFTSSKTLTPAEPVKSGDWSEFRLSGPESASSNGKVSYVRIEYAGERSFRLANVSEATQIDHVQVYRSSGEGVMITDGKARLKYIVATDCEGGSYRLGDKYAGKMQFLLSINSQYFKENDDFTIREKASPVVSNVTLLGPGAETKKNTHGMRMRGSSTPKVYNSVIAEFPRRGIRVAEEVKITDLNGSAVFAYSYVFNVPKDPFRDLAKAFAGTFNADGTIASNPFHNNATKLEEGNYTLKPIGGIGVKDFVPDTEPKSTFNPASLDAFFSAAEFAGAVKNAAEDWTKGWVKNPDGTIR
;
A
#
# COMPACT_ATOMS: atom_id res chain seq x y z
N MET A 1 -9.97 -59.32 64.32
CA MET A 1 -10.61 -59.44 62.99
C MET A 1 -12.12 -59.58 63.17
N LYS A 2 -12.88 -58.65 62.59
CA LYS A 2 -14.35 -58.68 62.43
C LYS A 2 -14.71 -59.75 61.36
N PRO A 3 -15.94 -60.33 61.33
CA PRO A 3 -17.16 -59.55 61.09
C PRO A 3 -18.42 -59.94 61.92
N LYS A 4 -19.39 -59.03 61.93
CA LYS A 4 -20.63 -59.02 62.73
C LYS A 4 -21.86 -59.34 61.88
N ARG A 5 -22.74 -60.17 62.46
CA ARG A 5 -24.22 -60.05 62.66
C ARG A 5 -25.12 -59.93 61.42
N HIS A 6 -26.04 -60.87 61.18
CA HIS A 6 -27.40 -61.02 61.79
C HIS A 6 -28.27 -59.77 61.48
N GLU A 7 -29.47 -59.86 60.90
CA GLU A 7 -30.62 -60.65 61.38
C GLU A 7 -31.76 -60.72 60.32
N TRP A 8 -32.76 -61.54 60.64
CA TRP A 8 -33.85 -62.07 59.82
C TRP A 8 -35.10 -61.17 59.70
N ILE A 9 -35.99 -61.43 58.73
CA ILE A 9 -37.41 -61.87 58.91
C ILE A 9 -38.29 -61.53 57.66
N MET A 10 -39.13 -62.52 57.33
CA MET A 10 -40.23 -62.67 56.36
C MET A 10 -41.20 -61.49 56.13
N ALA A 11 -41.79 -61.43 54.93
CA ALA A 11 -43.19 -61.02 54.75
C ALA A 11 -43.82 -61.57 53.46
N ALA A 12 -45.13 -61.82 53.53
CA ALA A 12 -45.99 -62.62 52.67
C ALA A 12 -46.40 -61.97 51.34
N LEU A 13 -46.80 -62.82 50.39
CA LEU A 13 -47.56 -62.48 49.19
C LEU A 13 -48.94 -61.94 49.54
N PHE A 14 -49.33 -60.81 48.92
CA PHE A 14 -50.71 -60.43 48.70
C PHE A 14 -50.90 -60.02 47.25
N LEU A 15 -51.87 -60.66 46.59
CA LEU A 15 -52.34 -60.39 45.25
C LEU A 15 -53.33 -59.21 45.33
N ALA A 16 -53.09 -58.14 44.58
CA ALA A 16 -54.08 -57.07 44.37
C ALA A 16 -54.09 -56.68 42.89
N ALA A 17 -55.27 -56.80 42.29
CA ALA A 17 -55.56 -56.44 40.91
C ALA A 17 -55.44 -54.92 40.71
N ILE A 18 -54.70 -54.50 39.67
CA ILE A 18 -54.69 -53.12 39.19
C ILE A 18 -55.29 -53.11 37.79
N ILE A 19 -56.36 -52.31 37.69
CA ILE A 19 -57.15 -51.98 36.52
C ILE A 19 -56.23 -51.43 35.43
N GLY A 20 -56.21 -52.08 34.27
CA GLY A 20 -55.53 -51.61 33.07
C GLY A 20 -56.21 -50.38 32.52
N GLY A 21 -55.83 -49.20 33.02
CA GLY A 21 -56.04 -47.95 32.31
C GLY A 21 -55.17 -47.96 31.07
N THR A 22 -55.78 -48.09 29.90
CA THR A 22 -55.15 -47.73 28.63
C THR A 22 -54.82 -46.24 28.70
N SER A 23 -53.60 -45.93 29.13
CA SER A 23 -52.99 -44.65 28.86
C SER A 23 -52.85 -44.57 27.34
N CYS A 24 -53.77 -43.82 26.70
CA CYS A 24 -53.43 -43.17 25.44
C CYS A 24 -52.19 -42.32 25.74
N LYS A 25 -51.01 -42.85 25.42
CA LYS A 25 -49.88 -41.97 25.14
C LYS A 25 -50.33 -41.17 23.94
N ASP A 26 -50.55 -39.87 24.14
CA ASP A 26 -50.64 -38.92 23.05
C ASP A 26 -49.32 -39.04 22.26
N ASP A 27 -49.29 -39.93 21.26
CA ASP A 27 -48.25 -39.98 20.25
C ASP A 27 -48.39 -38.68 19.46
N LYS A 28 -47.79 -37.61 20.00
CA LYS A 28 -47.61 -36.37 19.25
C LYS A 28 -46.94 -36.75 17.94
N PRO A 29 -47.50 -36.37 16.78
CA PRO A 29 -46.87 -36.68 15.50
C PRO A 29 -45.42 -36.21 15.53
N GLN A 30 -44.48 -37.11 15.20
CA GLN A 30 -43.06 -36.79 15.14
C GLN A 30 -42.84 -35.97 13.88
N LEU A 31 -42.67 -34.66 14.04
CA LEU A 31 -42.39 -33.75 12.93
C LEU A 31 -40.94 -33.92 12.46
N ALA A 32 -40.71 -33.71 11.17
CA ALA A 32 -39.37 -33.65 10.62
C ALA A 32 -38.59 -32.46 11.20
N THR A 33 -37.26 -32.52 11.07
CA THR A 33 -36.40 -31.38 11.41
C THR A 33 -36.79 -30.17 10.56
N PRO A 34 -37.18 -29.05 11.18
CA PRO A 34 -37.58 -27.86 10.43
C PRO A 34 -36.39 -27.29 9.64
N LYS A 35 -36.68 -26.53 8.58
CA LYS A 35 -35.67 -25.78 7.82
C LYS A 35 -35.99 -24.30 7.78
N ILE A 36 -34.93 -23.52 7.70
CA ILE A 36 -34.98 -22.07 7.59
C ILE A 36 -33.96 -21.62 6.55
N ALA A 37 -34.31 -20.59 5.77
CA ALA A 37 -33.41 -19.99 4.78
C ALA A 37 -33.61 -18.48 4.72
N ILE A 38 -32.53 -17.72 4.47
CA ILE A 38 -32.62 -16.29 4.17
C ILE A 38 -33.13 -16.12 2.74
N THR A 39 -34.12 -15.26 2.53
CA THR A 39 -34.59 -14.89 1.21
C THR A 39 -33.88 -13.61 0.77
N GLY A 40 -32.85 -13.76 -0.06
CA GLY A 40 -32.03 -12.66 -0.59
C GLY A 40 -30.56 -12.77 -0.19
N ALA A 41 -29.91 -11.63 0.00
CA ALA A 41 -28.51 -11.59 0.44
C ALA A 41 -28.39 -12.04 1.89
N ASP A 42 -27.32 -12.77 2.20
CA ASP A 42 -26.96 -13.24 3.55
C ASP A 42 -26.06 -12.24 4.29
N SER A 43 -25.76 -11.09 3.67
CA SER A 43 -24.97 -10.03 4.25
C SER A 43 -25.34 -8.66 3.71
N ILE A 44 -25.05 -7.62 4.50
CA ILE A 44 -25.30 -6.24 4.14
C ILE A 44 -24.28 -5.30 4.77
N ASP A 45 -23.94 -4.23 4.04
CA ASP A 45 -23.24 -3.08 4.58
C ASP A 45 -24.25 -2.08 5.16
N LEU A 46 -24.07 -1.67 6.41
CA LEU A 46 -25.03 -0.85 7.13
C LEU A 46 -24.34 0.20 8.00
N ALA A 47 -24.87 1.43 8.02
CA ALA A 47 -24.30 2.50 8.83
C ALA A 47 -24.76 2.44 10.29
N PRO A 48 -23.97 2.98 11.24
CA PRO A 48 -24.44 3.16 12.61
C PRO A 48 -25.76 3.93 12.68
N GLY A 49 -26.64 3.51 13.60
CA GLY A 49 -28.00 4.04 13.75
C GLY A 49 -29.05 3.45 12.80
N GLU A 50 -28.64 2.76 11.73
CA GLU A 50 -29.58 2.14 10.78
C GLU A 50 -30.05 0.75 11.24
N THR A 51 -31.15 0.28 10.64
CA THR A 51 -31.73 -1.05 10.86
C THR A 51 -31.90 -1.77 9.53
N VAL A 52 -31.94 -3.10 9.54
CA VAL A 52 -32.22 -3.92 8.35
C VAL A 52 -33.34 -4.91 8.61
N LYS A 53 -34.18 -5.13 7.59
CA LYS A 53 -35.19 -6.20 7.55
C LYS A 53 -34.62 -7.43 6.87
N ILE A 54 -34.57 -8.54 7.59
CA ILE A 54 -34.07 -9.84 7.12
C ILE A 54 -35.27 -10.74 6.93
N SER A 55 -35.51 -11.15 5.68
CA SER A 55 -36.62 -12.03 5.32
C SER A 55 -36.17 -13.48 5.34
N LEU A 56 -36.96 -14.35 5.96
CA LEU A 56 -36.67 -15.76 6.15
C LEU A 56 -37.82 -16.60 5.60
N ALA A 57 -37.49 -17.64 4.82
CA ALA A 57 -38.39 -18.72 4.46
C ALA A 57 -38.35 -19.80 5.54
N LEU A 58 -39.53 -20.30 5.93
CA LEU A 58 -39.72 -21.29 6.98
C LEU A 58 -40.34 -22.57 6.40
N GLU A 59 -39.77 -23.72 6.74
CA GLU A 59 -40.33 -25.06 6.46
C GLU A 59 -40.47 -25.81 7.80
N GLY A 60 -41.66 -25.74 8.40
CA GLY A 60 -41.95 -26.39 9.69
C GLY A 60 -42.93 -27.55 9.61
N ASP A 61 -43.33 -28.00 8.41
CA ASP A 61 -44.28 -29.09 8.15
C ASP A 61 -45.59 -29.01 8.96
N GLY A 62 -46.09 -27.79 9.19
CA GLY A 62 -47.31 -27.54 9.96
C GLY A 62 -47.14 -27.54 11.48
N GLY A 63 -45.90 -27.60 11.99
CA GLY A 63 -45.58 -27.53 13.41
C GLY A 63 -44.45 -26.56 13.76
N ALA A 64 -44.27 -25.48 13.00
CA ALA A 64 -43.38 -24.39 13.41
C ALA A 64 -43.79 -23.81 14.77
N LYS A 65 -42.83 -23.56 15.66
CA LYS A 65 -43.09 -23.03 17.01
C LYS A 65 -42.55 -21.61 17.15
N SER A 66 -41.28 -21.41 16.81
CA SER A 66 -40.61 -20.15 17.01
C SER A 66 -39.39 -20.00 16.12
N VAL A 67 -39.01 -18.74 15.87
CA VAL A 67 -37.69 -18.40 15.32
C VAL A 67 -36.84 -17.86 16.46
N VAL A 68 -35.76 -18.56 16.77
CA VAL A 68 -34.72 -18.11 17.70
C VAL A 68 -33.69 -17.30 16.94
N VAL A 69 -33.40 -16.11 17.45
CA VAL A 69 -32.40 -15.19 16.91
C VAL A 69 -31.21 -15.13 17.85
N THR A 70 -30.01 -15.32 17.31
CA THR A 70 -28.73 -15.14 18.01
C THR A 70 -28.04 -13.88 17.51
N LYS A 71 -27.17 -13.28 18.34
CA LYS A 71 -26.29 -12.17 17.99
C LYS A 71 -24.90 -12.44 18.53
N ASN A 72 -23.92 -12.47 17.64
CA ASN A 72 -22.52 -12.80 17.92
C ASN A 72 -22.36 -14.14 18.69
N GLY A 73 -23.19 -15.13 18.34
CA GLY A 73 -23.19 -16.47 18.95
C GLY A 73 -23.92 -16.57 20.29
N GLY A 74 -24.42 -15.46 20.84
CA GLY A 74 -25.27 -15.45 22.04
C GLY A 74 -26.75 -15.42 21.69
N PHE A 75 -27.60 -15.98 22.55
CA PHE A 75 -29.05 -15.81 22.44
C PHE A 75 -29.42 -14.32 22.50
N LEU A 76 -30.20 -13.87 21.51
CA LEU A 76 -30.74 -12.51 21.51
C LEU A 76 -32.21 -12.53 21.91
N LYS A 77 -33.05 -13.26 21.15
CA LYS A 77 -34.50 -13.30 21.37
C LYS A 77 -35.15 -14.46 20.63
N GLU A 78 -36.26 -14.97 21.17
CA GLU A 78 -37.12 -15.94 20.52
C GLU A 78 -38.46 -15.27 20.14
N PHE A 79 -38.93 -15.56 18.93
CA PHE A 79 -40.18 -15.02 18.40
C PHE A 79 -41.14 -16.17 18.08
N PRO A 80 -42.33 -16.24 18.71
CA PRO A 80 -43.31 -17.26 18.36
C PRO A 80 -43.81 -17.06 16.92
N VAL A 81 -44.02 -18.15 16.21
CA VAL A 81 -44.61 -18.16 14.86
C VAL A 81 -45.82 -19.10 14.81
N HIS A 82 -46.71 -18.89 13.86
CA HIS A 82 -47.84 -19.80 13.64
C HIS A 82 -47.33 -21.16 13.12
N PRO A 83 -47.94 -22.31 13.49
CA PRO A 83 -47.49 -23.63 13.05
C PRO A 83 -47.37 -23.82 11.54
N THR A 84 -48.19 -23.12 10.77
CA THR A 84 -48.19 -23.12 9.29
C THR A 84 -47.48 -21.92 8.67
N ALA A 85 -46.72 -21.13 9.45
CA ALA A 85 -45.98 -19.99 8.93
C ALA A 85 -44.90 -20.45 7.93
N THR A 86 -44.90 -19.85 6.75
CA THR A 86 -43.90 -20.10 5.68
C THR A 86 -42.86 -18.99 5.57
N GLN A 87 -43.06 -17.89 6.30
CA GLN A 87 -42.20 -16.72 6.25
C GLN A 87 -42.08 -16.03 7.61
N PHE A 88 -40.94 -15.40 7.85
CA PHE A 88 -40.70 -14.54 9.00
C PHE A 88 -39.80 -13.38 8.59
N VAL A 89 -40.05 -12.19 9.14
CA VAL A 89 -39.19 -11.01 8.89
C VAL A 89 -38.67 -10.52 10.22
N TYR A 90 -37.35 -10.53 10.37
CA TYR A 90 -36.67 -9.96 11.53
C TYR A 90 -36.17 -8.55 11.20
N THR A 91 -36.41 -7.58 12.08
CA THR A 91 -35.78 -6.24 11.97
C THR A 91 -34.72 -6.12 13.06
N THR A 92 -33.49 -5.77 12.67
CA THR A 92 -32.41 -5.59 13.64
C THR A 92 -32.67 -4.38 14.54
N GLU A 93 -32.07 -4.38 15.73
CA GLU A 93 -31.85 -3.14 16.47
C GLU A 93 -30.99 -2.17 15.65
N ALA A 94 -31.08 -0.88 15.97
CA ALA A 94 -30.19 0.13 15.39
C ALA A 94 -28.74 -0.18 15.73
N LEU A 95 -27.85 -0.06 14.74
CA LEU A 95 -26.42 -0.33 14.95
C LEU A 95 -25.81 0.66 15.95
N PRO A 96 -25.00 0.21 16.91
CA PRO A 96 -24.31 1.10 17.83
C PRO A 96 -23.37 2.10 17.14
N ASN A 97 -23.38 3.35 17.61
CA ASN A 97 -22.48 4.42 17.11
C ASN A 97 -21.01 4.19 17.42
N SER A 98 -20.67 3.24 18.31
CA SER A 98 -19.29 2.90 18.69
C SER A 98 -18.63 1.90 17.74
N LEU A 99 -19.37 1.35 16.77
CA LEU A 99 -18.81 0.37 15.84
C LEU A 99 -17.75 1.01 14.94
N LYS A 100 -16.72 0.23 14.61
CA LYS A 100 -15.66 0.65 13.68
C LYS A 100 -15.98 0.26 12.25
N GLU A 101 -15.32 0.92 11.30
CA GLU A 101 -15.42 0.59 9.87
C GLU A 101 -15.11 -0.91 9.65
N GLY A 102 -16.05 -1.63 9.02
CA GLY A 102 -15.90 -3.05 8.71
C GLY A 102 -16.16 -4.02 9.85
N GLU A 103 -16.47 -3.55 11.05
CA GLU A 103 -16.85 -4.41 12.17
C GLU A 103 -18.09 -5.25 11.79
N MET A 104 -18.08 -6.54 12.15
CA MET A 104 -19.14 -7.46 11.77
C MET A 104 -20.03 -7.81 12.96
N LEU A 105 -21.33 -7.61 12.80
CA LEU A 105 -22.35 -8.20 13.67
C LEU A 105 -22.91 -9.44 12.99
N ARG A 106 -22.87 -10.57 13.68
CA ARG A 106 -23.36 -11.85 13.17
C ARG A 106 -24.70 -12.17 13.80
N TYR A 107 -25.75 -12.19 13.01
CA TYR A 107 -27.05 -12.71 13.41
C TYR A 107 -27.15 -14.17 13.00
N GLY A 108 -27.81 -14.98 13.82
CA GLY A 108 -28.13 -16.35 13.48
C GLY A 108 -29.62 -16.61 13.67
N PHE A 109 -30.17 -17.49 12.85
CA PHE A 109 -31.59 -17.83 12.87
C PHE A 109 -31.78 -19.34 12.92
N ILE A 110 -32.60 -19.77 13.87
CA ILE A 110 -32.97 -21.18 14.09
C ILE A 110 -34.49 -21.24 14.09
N LEU A 111 -35.07 -22.17 13.35
CA LEU A 111 -36.49 -22.50 13.43
C LEU A 111 -36.65 -23.69 14.37
N SER A 112 -37.45 -23.55 15.43
CA SER A 112 -37.82 -24.63 16.33
C SER A 112 -39.24 -25.10 16.01
N ASN A 113 -39.50 -26.40 16.12
CA ASN A 113 -40.84 -26.97 15.94
C ASN A 113 -41.52 -27.30 17.30
N THR A 114 -42.78 -27.73 17.27
CA THR A 114 -43.56 -28.05 18.48
C THR A 114 -43.12 -29.33 19.20
N ASN A 115 -42.20 -30.11 18.62
CA ASN A 115 -41.51 -31.22 19.27
C ASN A 115 -40.16 -30.80 19.89
N ASP A 116 -39.87 -29.49 19.96
CA ASP A 116 -38.60 -28.92 20.45
C ASP A 116 -37.37 -29.40 19.66
N VAL A 117 -37.56 -29.65 18.36
CA VAL A 117 -36.47 -29.93 17.42
C VAL A 117 -36.11 -28.65 16.67
N ASP A 118 -34.81 -28.33 16.69
CA ASP A 118 -34.24 -27.14 16.05
C ASP A 118 -33.71 -27.43 14.64
N SER A 119 -33.84 -26.44 13.77
CA SER A 119 -33.14 -26.42 12.49
C SER A 119 -31.64 -26.18 12.70
N LYS A 120 -30.85 -26.38 11.63
CA LYS A 120 -29.50 -25.80 11.58
C LYS A 120 -29.60 -24.26 11.65
N GLU A 121 -28.71 -23.64 12.40
CA GLU A 121 -28.57 -22.18 12.44
C GLU A 121 -28.07 -21.66 11.07
N ILE A 122 -28.74 -20.64 10.54
CA ILE A 122 -28.28 -19.92 9.34
C ILE A 122 -27.77 -18.52 9.72
N PRO A 123 -26.60 -18.10 9.21
CA PRO A 123 -26.02 -16.82 9.55
C PRO A 123 -26.49 -15.70 8.61
N PHE A 124 -26.61 -14.49 9.16
CA PHE A 124 -26.68 -13.23 8.42
C PHE A 124 -25.62 -12.26 8.96
N VAL A 125 -24.86 -11.61 8.09
CA VAL A 125 -23.76 -10.72 8.51
C VAL A 125 -24.07 -9.28 8.18
N VAL A 126 -24.15 -8.43 9.21
CA VAL A 126 -24.10 -6.98 9.03
C VAL A 126 -22.65 -6.54 9.15
N LYS A 127 -22.14 -5.85 8.13
CA LYS A 127 -20.80 -5.25 8.14
C LYS A 127 -20.92 -3.74 8.23
N THR A 128 -20.36 -3.13 9.26
CA THR A 128 -20.46 -1.68 9.49
C THR A 128 -19.84 -0.90 8.33
N ALA A 129 -20.57 0.09 7.82
CA ALA A 129 -20.09 1.06 6.85
C ALA A 129 -20.24 2.47 7.42
N LEU A 130 -19.14 3.06 7.89
CA LEU A 130 -19.12 4.40 8.48
C LEU A 130 -19.30 5.50 7.42
N TYR A 131 -18.98 5.18 6.18
CA TYR A 131 -18.93 6.15 5.09
C TYR A 131 -20.08 5.90 4.12
N GLN A 132 -20.71 7.00 3.67
CA GLN A 132 -21.80 6.93 2.72
C GLN A 132 -21.31 6.39 1.37
N LYS A 133 -22.11 5.52 0.77
CA LYS A 133 -21.90 5.07 -0.60
C LYS A 133 -22.25 6.16 -1.61
N ILE A 134 -21.38 6.37 -2.58
CA ILE A 134 -21.58 7.25 -3.72
C ILE A 134 -21.26 6.50 -5.02
N LYS A 135 -21.67 7.07 -6.15
CA LYS A 135 -21.29 6.57 -7.48
C LYS A 135 -20.34 7.54 -8.16
N VAL A 136 -19.25 7.02 -8.69
CA VAL A 136 -18.32 7.73 -9.58
C VAL A 136 -18.22 6.91 -10.86
N GLY A 137 -18.76 7.46 -11.96
CA GLY A 137 -19.06 6.65 -13.14
C GLY A 137 -20.06 5.54 -12.78
N GLU A 138 -19.70 4.29 -13.09
CA GLU A 138 -20.51 3.11 -12.76
C GLU A 138 -20.10 2.44 -11.44
N THR A 139 -19.00 2.90 -10.83
CA THR A 139 -18.41 2.28 -9.64
C THR A 139 -19.00 2.87 -8.36
N GLU A 140 -19.42 2.01 -7.45
CA GLU A 140 -19.82 2.38 -6.09
C GLU A 140 -18.59 2.50 -5.18
N LEU A 141 -18.46 3.62 -4.48
CA LEU A 141 -17.35 3.96 -3.59
C LEU A 141 -17.87 4.45 -2.24
N TYR A 142 -17.03 4.38 -1.21
CA TYR A 142 -17.31 4.93 0.12
C TYR A 142 -16.71 6.34 0.21
N SER A 143 -17.55 7.36 0.34
CA SER A 143 -17.13 8.77 0.38
C SER A 143 -16.50 9.12 1.73
N LEU A 144 -15.21 9.45 1.71
CA LEU A 144 -14.41 9.75 2.90
C LEU A 144 -14.65 11.19 3.38
N ASN A 145 -15.85 11.45 3.87
CA ASN A 145 -16.22 12.71 4.52
C ASN A 145 -15.80 12.66 6.00
N VAL A 146 -14.51 12.88 6.26
CA VAL A 146 -13.93 12.80 7.61
C VAL A 146 -13.39 14.14 8.08
N GLY A 147 -13.32 14.27 9.41
CA GLY A 147 -12.87 15.50 10.06
C GLY A 147 -13.86 16.65 9.95
N THR A 148 -13.51 17.77 10.59
CA THR A 148 -14.20 19.04 10.40
C THR A 148 -13.46 19.80 9.32
N ASP A 149 -14.13 20.14 8.21
CA ASP A 149 -13.52 20.78 7.04
C ASP A 149 -12.30 20.04 6.48
N GLY A 150 -12.30 18.70 6.58
CA GLY A 150 -11.20 17.84 6.14
C GLY A 150 -10.00 17.78 7.08
N ILE A 151 -10.13 18.34 8.28
CA ILE A 151 -9.10 18.26 9.33
C ILE A 151 -9.48 17.13 10.29
N VAL A 152 -8.65 16.08 10.31
CA VAL A 152 -8.76 14.96 11.24
C VAL A 152 -7.91 15.29 12.47
N PRO A 153 -8.52 15.51 13.64
CA PRO A 153 -7.81 16.04 14.80
C PRO A 153 -6.97 14.97 15.51
N SER A 154 -6.00 15.43 16.30
CA SER A 154 -5.21 14.59 17.20
C SER A 154 -6.08 13.63 18.03
N GLY A 155 -5.63 12.38 18.21
CA GLY A 155 -6.36 11.34 18.93
C GLY A 155 -7.39 10.58 18.08
N SER A 156 -7.56 10.95 16.81
CA SER A 156 -8.45 10.25 15.87
C SER A 156 -7.71 9.20 15.06
N GLU A 157 -8.39 8.09 14.76
CA GLU A 157 -7.93 7.08 13.80
C GLU A 157 -8.98 6.90 12.69
N ILE A 158 -8.57 7.07 11.44
CA ILE A 158 -9.38 6.76 10.26
C ILE A 158 -8.85 5.47 9.65
N THR A 159 -9.73 4.48 9.49
CA THR A 159 -9.37 3.18 8.92
C THR A 159 -10.11 2.94 7.61
N LEU A 160 -9.37 2.60 6.56
CA LEU A 160 -9.88 2.14 5.29
C LEU A 160 -9.60 0.64 5.16
N ILE A 161 -10.64 -0.16 5.00
CA ILE A 161 -10.55 -1.62 5.07
C ILE A 161 -10.49 -2.26 3.68
N LYS A 162 -9.86 -3.42 3.61
CA LYS A 162 -9.77 -4.19 2.37
C LYS A 162 -11.14 -4.59 1.83
N LYS A 163 -11.21 -4.80 0.52
CA LYS A 163 -12.45 -5.08 -0.25
C LYS A 163 -13.45 -3.90 -0.27
N ARG A 164 -13.03 -2.71 0.18
CA ARG A 164 -13.75 -1.45 -0.05
C ARG A 164 -12.81 -0.48 -0.76
N ASN A 165 -13.41 0.39 -1.57
CA ASN A 165 -12.72 1.45 -2.27
C ASN A 165 -13.34 2.79 -1.89
N TYR A 166 -12.49 3.81 -1.75
CA TYR A 166 -12.87 5.06 -1.13
C TYR A 166 -12.73 6.22 -2.10
N PHE A 167 -13.58 7.23 -1.93
CA PHE A 167 -13.50 8.49 -2.67
C PHE A 167 -13.14 9.62 -1.72
N VAL A 168 -12.19 10.46 -2.11
CA VAL A 168 -11.75 11.62 -1.33
C VAL A 168 -12.31 12.89 -1.98
N PRO A 169 -13.39 13.48 -1.43
CA PRO A 169 -14.12 14.57 -2.08
C PRO A 169 -13.41 15.92 -1.99
N TYR A 170 -12.63 16.14 -0.93
CA TYR A 170 -11.91 17.37 -0.61
C TYR A 170 -10.55 17.06 0.02
N ALA A 171 -9.69 18.06 0.17
CA ALA A 171 -8.37 17.87 0.78
C ALA A 171 -8.48 17.40 2.23
N LEU A 172 -7.68 16.40 2.60
CA LEU A 172 -7.63 15.86 3.95
C LEU A 172 -6.29 16.17 4.61
N THR A 173 -6.34 16.64 5.86
CA THR A 173 -5.19 16.85 6.73
C THR A 173 -5.37 16.04 8.00
N PHE A 174 -4.45 15.11 8.25
CA PHE A 174 -4.35 14.34 9.49
C PHE A 174 -3.36 15.04 10.40
N GLU A 175 -3.85 15.73 11.43
CA GLU A 175 -2.98 16.48 12.34
C GLU A 175 -2.02 15.57 13.11
N ALA A 176 -0.97 16.16 13.68
CA ALA A 176 -0.07 15.45 14.59
C ALA A 176 -0.88 14.75 15.70
N GLY A 177 -0.57 13.48 15.96
CA GLY A 177 -1.30 12.65 16.94
C GLY A 177 -2.56 11.95 16.39
N SER A 178 -2.93 12.19 15.13
CA SER A 178 -3.94 11.37 14.43
C SER A 178 -3.30 10.23 13.64
N LYS A 179 -4.10 9.26 13.19
CA LYS A 179 -3.65 8.10 12.42
C LYS A 179 -4.53 7.84 11.19
N LEU A 180 -3.89 7.63 10.04
CA LEU A 180 -4.53 7.06 8.85
C LEU A 180 -4.06 5.62 8.67
N LYS A 181 -4.98 4.67 8.77
CA LYS A 181 -4.73 3.26 8.51
C LYS A 181 -5.41 2.82 7.23
N ILE A 182 -4.68 2.15 6.34
CA ILE A 182 -5.22 1.60 5.10
C ILE A 182 -4.73 0.17 4.92
N GLU A 183 -5.68 -0.74 4.80
CA GLU A 183 -5.41 -2.16 4.56
C GLU A 183 -5.10 -2.44 3.08
N GLU A 184 -4.52 -3.61 2.83
CA GLU A 184 -4.14 -4.06 1.49
C GLU A 184 -5.29 -4.03 0.46
N GLY A 185 -4.94 -3.75 -0.79
CA GLY A 185 -5.86 -3.77 -1.93
C GLY A 185 -6.88 -2.64 -1.98
N VAL A 186 -6.83 -1.68 -1.04
CA VAL A 186 -7.70 -0.51 -1.06
C VAL A 186 -7.30 0.44 -2.18
N HIS A 187 -8.29 0.85 -2.99
CA HIS A 187 -8.15 1.99 -3.89
C HIS A 187 -8.76 3.25 -3.24
N VAL A 188 -8.00 4.34 -3.27
CA VAL A 188 -8.39 5.68 -2.84
C VAL A 188 -8.45 6.57 -4.08
N TYR A 189 -9.67 6.91 -4.50
CA TYR A 189 -9.96 7.74 -5.67
C TYR A 189 -10.03 9.20 -5.25
N MET A 190 -9.09 9.99 -5.75
CA MET A 190 -8.96 11.41 -5.49
C MET A 190 -9.88 12.19 -6.44
N ASN A 191 -10.72 13.09 -5.90
CA ASN A 191 -11.65 13.88 -6.70
C ASN A 191 -10.94 14.81 -7.70
N ALA A 192 -10.85 14.35 -8.96
CA ALA A 192 -10.19 15.07 -10.04
C ALA A 192 -11.02 16.22 -10.65
N ASN A 193 -12.25 16.39 -10.16
CA ASN A 193 -13.20 17.42 -10.57
C ASN A 193 -13.46 18.44 -9.45
N ALA A 194 -12.69 18.39 -8.36
CA ALA A 194 -12.73 19.41 -7.32
C ALA A 194 -12.27 20.77 -7.87
N ALA A 195 -12.85 21.86 -7.36
CA ALA A 195 -12.49 23.22 -7.75
C ALA A 195 -11.00 23.54 -7.51
N SER A 196 -10.42 22.92 -6.48
CA SER A 196 -8.99 22.92 -6.18
C SER A 196 -8.50 21.47 -6.12
N PRO A 197 -7.32 21.15 -6.68
CA PRO A 197 -6.78 19.78 -6.62
C PRO A 197 -6.69 19.26 -5.19
N VAL A 198 -7.33 18.11 -4.94
CA VAL A 198 -7.36 17.48 -3.61
C VAL A 198 -5.98 16.91 -3.24
N LYS A 199 -5.65 16.94 -1.95
CA LYS A 199 -4.44 16.33 -1.38
C LYS A 199 -4.78 15.46 -0.16
N ILE A 200 -3.85 14.60 0.20
CA ILE A 200 -3.82 13.97 1.54
C ILE A 200 -2.52 14.39 2.20
N GLU A 201 -2.62 15.07 3.33
CA GLU A 201 -1.49 15.46 4.16
C GLU A 201 -1.58 14.73 5.50
N ILE A 202 -0.53 14.01 5.86
CA ILE A 202 -0.42 13.27 7.12
C ILE A 202 0.69 13.91 7.94
N GLN A 203 0.31 14.62 8.99
CA GLN A 203 1.20 15.16 10.02
C GLN A 203 1.31 14.23 11.24
N GLY A 204 0.37 13.29 11.37
CA GLY A 204 0.36 12.20 12.35
C GLY A 204 1.06 10.93 11.84
N GLU A 205 0.45 9.77 12.09
CA GLU A 205 0.96 8.46 11.70
C GLU A 205 0.26 7.93 10.43
N ALA A 206 1.04 7.44 9.47
CA ALA A 206 0.55 6.65 8.36
C ALA A 206 0.76 5.15 8.64
N ASP A 207 -0.27 4.34 8.54
CA ASP A 207 -0.19 2.87 8.61
C ASP A 207 -0.86 2.30 7.35
N ILE A 208 -0.16 2.45 6.22
CA ILE A 208 -0.66 2.17 4.88
C ILE A 208 0.14 0.98 4.35
N VAL A 209 -0.48 -0.19 4.34
CA VAL A 209 0.23 -1.45 4.09
C VAL A 209 -0.53 -2.28 3.07
N GLY A 210 -0.03 -2.28 1.84
CA GLY A 210 -0.41 -3.19 0.78
C GLY A 210 0.45 -4.45 0.75
N THR A 211 0.22 -5.25 -0.29
CA THR A 211 1.08 -6.37 -0.69
C THR A 211 1.36 -6.29 -2.20
N ALA A 212 2.33 -7.05 -2.70
CA ALA A 212 2.60 -7.08 -4.15
C ALA A 212 1.34 -7.45 -4.97
N SER A 213 0.53 -8.39 -4.50
CA SER A 213 -0.72 -8.80 -5.16
C SER A 213 -1.91 -7.87 -4.88
N ALA A 214 -1.84 -7.06 -3.83
CA ALA A 214 -2.91 -6.16 -3.40
C ALA A 214 -2.32 -4.84 -2.87
N PRO A 215 -1.71 -4.01 -3.74
CA PRO A 215 -1.15 -2.74 -3.30
C PRO A 215 -2.26 -1.77 -2.91
N VAL A 216 -1.94 -0.81 -2.04
CA VAL A 216 -2.81 0.36 -1.83
C VAL A 216 -2.60 1.32 -2.99
N VAL A 217 -3.68 1.84 -3.57
CA VAL A 217 -3.60 2.70 -4.77
C VAL A 217 -4.29 4.03 -4.51
N PHE A 218 -3.52 5.12 -4.51
CA PHE A 218 -4.04 6.48 -4.62
C PHE A 218 -4.05 6.89 -6.09
N THR A 219 -5.22 7.21 -6.64
CA THR A 219 -5.35 7.50 -8.08
C THR A 219 -6.45 8.52 -8.37
N SER A 220 -6.44 9.08 -9.57
CA SER A 220 -7.47 10.00 -10.05
C SER A 220 -8.83 9.32 -10.16
N SER A 221 -9.90 9.99 -9.72
CA SER A 221 -11.28 9.52 -9.92
C SER A 221 -11.66 9.38 -11.40
N LYS A 222 -10.94 10.06 -12.33
CA LYS A 222 -11.18 9.96 -13.77
C LYS A 222 -10.83 8.59 -14.36
N THR A 223 -10.08 7.77 -13.63
CA THR A 223 -9.87 6.36 -14.00
C THR A 223 -11.18 5.55 -14.04
N LEU A 224 -12.24 6.06 -13.40
CA LEU A 224 -13.59 5.48 -13.38
C LEU A 224 -14.57 6.15 -14.35
N THR A 225 -14.16 7.23 -15.03
CA THR A 225 -15.01 8.01 -15.93
C THR A 225 -14.31 8.18 -17.29
N PRO A 226 -14.30 7.13 -18.14
CA PRO A 226 -13.44 7.07 -19.33
C PRO A 226 -13.72 8.15 -20.39
N ALA A 227 -14.88 8.81 -20.34
CA ALA A 227 -15.17 9.98 -21.19
C ALA A 227 -14.24 11.18 -20.90
N GLU A 228 -13.65 11.25 -19.71
CA GLU A 228 -12.65 12.24 -19.31
C GLU A 228 -11.29 11.53 -19.12
N PRO A 229 -10.31 11.74 -20.01
CA PRO A 229 -9.03 11.06 -19.89
C PRO A 229 -8.30 11.49 -18.62
N VAL A 230 -7.76 10.50 -17.91
CA VAL A 230 -6.86 10.73 -16.77
C VAL A 230 -5.59 11.44 -17.22
N LYS A 231 -5.09 12.36 -16.39
CA LYS A 231 -3.85 13.11 -16.66
C LYS A 231 -3.05 13.33 -15.37
N SER A 232 -1.74 13.48 -15.52
CA SER A 232 -0.86 13.95 -14.44
C SER A 232 -1.40 15.26 -13.85
N GLY A 233 -1.43 15.39 -12.53
CA GLY A 233 -1.98 16.55 -11.84
C GLY A 233 -3.50 16.61 -11.75
N ASP A 234 -4.20 15.49 -11.95
CA ASP A 234 -5.63 15.39 -11.64
C ASP A 234 -5.92 15.60 -10.14
N TRP A 235 -4.93 15.38 -9.28
CA TRP A 235 -4.95 15.72 -7.87
C TRP A 235 -3.58 16.24 -7.45
N SER A 236 -3.44 16.76 -6.22
CA SER A 236 -2.26 17.51 -5.79
C SER A 236 -1.11 16.59 -5.34
N GLU A 237 -1.09 16.14 -4.10
CA GLU A 237 0.02 15.34 -3.56
C GLU A 237 -0.45 14.40 -2.44
N PHE A 238 0.30 13.31 -2.25
CA PHE A 238 0.38 12.58 -1.00
C PHE A 238 1.56 13.15 -0.21
N ARG A 239 1.29 13.72 0.95
CA ARG A 239 2.30 14.31 1.82
C ARG A 239 2.35 13.61 3.16
N LEU A 240 3.54 13.13 3.54
CA LEU A 240 3.85 12.71 4.90
C LEU A 240 4.83 13.72 5.49
N SER A 241 4.47 14.29 6.63
CA SER A 241 5.32 15.22 7.35
C SER A 241 5.29 14.96 8.84
N GLY A 242 6.39 15.23 9.53
CA GLY A 242 6.47 15.07 10.98
C GLY A 242 6.94 16.35 11.65
N PRO A 243 6.54 16.60 12.92
CA PRO A 243 7.32 17.47 13.77
C PRO A 243 8.73 16.88 13.94
N GLU A 244 9.74 17.72 14.15
CA GLU A 244 11.15 17.27 14.25
C GLU A 244 11.37 16.30 15.42
N SER A 245 10.50 16.38 16.43
CA SER A 245 10.46 15.51 17.60
C SER A 245 9.74 14.17 17.39
N ALA A 246 9.17 13.89 16.21
CA ALA A 246 8.46 12.64 15.97
C ALA A 246 9.41 11.44 16.08
N SER A 247 9.08 10.47 16.94
CA SER A 247 9.84 9.23 17.05
C SER A 247 9.70 8.37 15.80
N SER A 248 8.51 8.33 15.18
CA SER A 248 8.22 7.70 13.89
C SER A 248 7.02 8.38 13.24
N ASN A 249 6.92 8.32 11.90
CA ASN A 249 5.73 8.72 11.15
C ASN A 249 4.91 7.51 10.64
N GLY A 250 5.25 6.31 11.10
CA GLY A 250 4.54 5.06 10.80
C GLY A 250 5.18 4.23 9.69
N LYS A 251 4.33 3.59 8.88
CA LYS A 251 4.68 2.65 7.81
C LYS A 251 3.89 2.91 6.52
N VAL A 252 4.61 2.98 5.40
CA VAL A 252 4.06 3.05 4.05
C VAL A 252 4.72 1.94 3.23
N SER A 253 3.96 0.91 2.87
CA SER A 253 4.47 -0.28 2.16
C SER A 253 3.52 -0.74 1.05
N TYR A 254 4.05 -1.05 -0.13
CA TYR A 254 3.29 -1.48 -1.33
C TYR A 254 2.18 -0.49 -1.70
N VAL A 255 2.59 0.71 -2.07
CA VAL A 255 1.71 1.83 -2.42
C VAL A 255 1.98 2.31 -3.84
N ARG A 256 0.91 2.52 -4.63
CA ARG A 256 0.97 3.27 -5.88
C ARG A 256 0.33 4.64 -5.70
N ILE A 257 1.04 5.68 -6.09
CA ILE A 257 0.59 7.07 -6.17
C ILE A 257 0.55 7.43 -7.65
N GLU A 258 -0.64 7.54 -8.20
CA GLU A 258 -0.85 7.65 -9.65
C GLU A 258 -1.48 8.99 -10.02
N TYR A 259 -0.96 9.65 -11.06
CA TYR A 259 -1.53 10.85 -11.67
C TYR A 259 -1.64 12.07 -10.73
N ALA A 260 -0.84 12.08 -9.66
CA ALA A 260 -0.71 13.23 -8.79
C ALA A 260 0.02 14.40 -9.48
N GLY A 261 -0.02 15.54 -8.82
CA GLY A 261 0.50 16.80 -9.30
C GLY A 261 1.98 16.97 -9.01
N GLU A 262 2.39 18.23 -8.88
CA GLU A 262 3.77 18.52 -8.50
C GLU A 262 4.07 17.98 -7.11
N ARG A 263 5.23 17.32 -6.94
CA ARG A 263 5.70 16.78 -5.65
C ARG A 263 4.79 15.65 -5.15
N SER A 264 4.37 14.78 -6.06
CA SER A 264 3.39 13.71 -5.86
C SER A 264 3.55 12.90 -4.58
N PHE A 265 4.77 12.43 -4.28
CA PHE A 265 5.10 11.83 -2.98
C PHE A 265 6.05 12.76 -2.22
N ARG A 266 5.47 13.59 -1.34
CA ARG A 266 6.20 14.60 -0.57
C ARG A 266 6.50 14.11 0.84
N LEU A 267 7.77 14.03 1.17
CA LEU A 267 8.26 13.78 2.53
C LEU A 267 8.91 15.05 3.09
N ALA A 268 8.46 15.49 4.26
CA ALA A 268 9.05 16.65 4.92
C ALA A 268 9.31 16.37 6.40
N ASN A 269 10.58 16.43 6.81
CA ASN A 269 10.98 16.24 8.21
C ASN A 269 10.49 14.90 8.80
N VAL A 270 10.59 13.83 8.00
CA VAL A 270 10.17 12.48 8.38
C VAL A 270 11.29 11.79 9.16
N SER A 271 10.91 11.14 10.27
CA SER A 271 11.82 10.46 11.18
C SER A 271 12.51 9.24 10.54
N GLU A 272 13.70 8.91 11.03
CA GLU A 272 14.47 7.74 10.60
C GLU A 272 13.85 6.39 10.95
N ALA A 273 12.95 6.34 11.95
CA ALA A 273 12.25 5.12 12.33
C ALA A 273 11.00 4.85 11.49
N THR A 274 10.65 5.77 10.58
CA THR A 274 9.54 5.59 9.63
C THR A 274 9.93 4.54 8.60
N GLN A 275 9.09 3.52 8.43
CA GLN A 275 9.29 2.49 7.42
C GLN A 275 8.63 2.91 6.11
N ILE A 276 9.41 3.15 5.06
CA ILE A 276 8.89 3.45 3.72
C ILE A 276 9.53 2.47 2.73
N ASP A 277 8.72 1.57 2.18
CA ASP A 277 9.20 0.60 1.19
C ASP A 277 8.17 0.28 0.10
N HIS A 278 8.61 -0.17 -1.07
CA HIS A 278 7.71 -0.57 -2.17
C HIS A 278 6.69 0.53 -2.51
N VAL A 279 7.17 1.73 -2.85
CA VAL A 279 6.31 2.84 -3.27
C VAL A 279 6.59 3.17 -4.72
N GLN A 280 5.54 3.22 -5.55
CA GLN A 280 5.63 3.70 -6.92
C GLN A 280 4.91 5.04 -7.05
N VAL A 281 5.57 6.01 -7.67
CA VAL A 281 4.93 7.19 -8.23
C VAL A 281 4.82 7.03 -9.73
N TYR A 282 3.60 7.12 -10.26
CA TYR A 282 3.30 6.89 -11.66
C TYR A 282 2.66 8.14 -12.27
N ARG A 283 3.34 8.73 -13.26
CA ARG A 283 2.87 9.91 -14.02
C ARG A 283 2.52 11.12 -13.14
N SER A 284 3.51 11.58 -12.37
CA SER A 284 3.48 12.88 -11.67
C SER A 284 3.60 14.03 -12.66
N SER A 285 2.86 15.14 -12.48
CA SER A 285 3.05 16.34 -13.32
C SER A 285 4.31 17.16 -12.92
N GLY A 286 4.89 16.85 -11.77
CA GLY A 286 6.15 17.42 -11.30
C GLY A 286 7.07 16.33 -10.76
N GLU A 287 7.80 16.63 -9.68
CA GLU A 287 8.70 15.63 -9.10
C GLU A 287 7.91 14.40 -8.64
N GLY A 288 8.43 13.20 -8.91
CA GLY A 288 7.81 11.96 -8.44
C GLY A 288 7.89 11.89 -6.91
N VAL A 289 9.11 11.86 -6.40
CA VAL A 289 9.43 11.83 -4.96
C VAL A 289 10.23 13.07 -4.61
N MET A 290 9.74 13.84 -3.64
CA MET A 290 10.46 14.99 -3.09
C MET A 290 10.65 14.81 -1.59
N ILE A 291 11.89 14.94 -1.12
CA ILE A 291 12.25 14.82 0.29
C ILE A 291 13.01 16.07 0.74
N THR A 292 12.55 16.67 1.83
CA THR A 292 13.18 17.84 2.45
C THR A 292 13.29 17.63 3.96
N ASP A 293 14.46 17.91 4.52
CA ASP A 293 14.77 17.71 5.94
C ASP A 293 14.52 16.29 6.45
N GLY A 294 14.82 16.05 7.73
CA GLY A 294 14.65 14.74 8.36
C GLY A 294 15.62 13.67 7.87
N LYS A 295 15.34 12.43 8.27
CA LYS A 295 16.21 11.26 8.07
C LYS A 295 15.46 10.03 7.56
N ALA A 296 14.33 10.26 6.88
CA ALA A 296 13.51 9.22 6.28
C ALA A 296 14.37 8.16 5.56
N ARG A 297 14.03 6.89 5.78
CA ARG A 297 14.72 5.74 5.19
C ARG A 297 13.81 5.05 4.20
N LEU A 298 14.25 4.89 2.95
CA LEU A 298 13.41 4.39 1.86
C LEU A 298 14.04 3.20 1.13
N LYS A 299 13.28 2.12 0.90
CA LYS A 299 13.71 1.00 0.04
C LYS A 299 12.71 0.71 -1.08
N TYR A 300 13.17 0.24 -2.24
CA TYR A 300 12.27 -0.22 -3.31
C TYR A 300 11.31 0.88 -3.80
N ILE A 301 11.88 2.00 -4.26
CA ILE A 301 11.10 3.17 -4.67
C ILE A 301 11.16 3.32 -6.18
N VAL A 302 9.99 3.40 -6.82
CA VAL A 302 9.86 3.52 -8.27
C VAL A 302 9.25 4.86 -8.65
N ALA A 303 9.82 5.51 -9.66
CA ALA A 303 9.22 6.63 -10.34
C ALA A 303 9.09 6.28 -11.83
N THR A 304 7.89 6.41 -12.37
CA THR A 304 7.61 6.08 -13.77
C THR A 304 6.97 7.27 -14.45
N ASP A 305 7.59 7.74 -15.52
CA ASP A 305 7.10 8.84 -16.36
C ASP A 305 6.73 10.11 -15.57
N CYS A 306 7.58 10.53 -14.63
CA CYS A 306 7.36 11.75 -13.84
C CYS A 306 7.86 12.99 -14.61
N GLU A 307 6.95 13.90 -14.94
CA GLU A 307 7.24 15.03 -15.83
C GLU A 307 8.27 16.01 -15.22
N GLY A 308 8.34 16.08 -13.88
CA GLY A 308 9.26 16.90 -13.09
C GLY A 308 10.71 16.51 -13.00
N GLY A 309 11.02 15.26 -13.34
CA GLY A 309 12.12 14.50 -12.76
C GLY A 309 11.61 13.58 -11.66
N SER A 310 12.29 12.47 -11.44
CA SER A 310 11.83 11.42 -10.53
C SER A 310 12.10 11.71 -9.07
N TYR A 311 13.31 12.16 -8.73
CA TYR A 311 13.75 12.30 -7.33
C TYR A 311 14.34 13.68 -7.08
N ARG A 312 13.88 14.32 -6.00
CA ARG A 312 14.46 15.57 -5.50
C ARG A 312 14.72 15.50 -4.00
N LEU A 313 15.99 15.55 -3.64
CA LEU A 313 16.47 15.55 -2.26
C LEU A 313 17.05 16.93 -1.93
N GLY A 314 16.53 17.59 -0.91
CA GLY A 314 16.89 18.97 -0.62
C GLY A 314 16.85 19.34 0.86
N ASP A 315 16.98 20.64 1.10
CA ASP A 315 17.15 21.30 2.38
C ASP A 315 18.27 20.64 3.19
N LYS A 316 17.97 20.02 4.33
CA LYS A 316 18.94 19.28 5.14
C LYS A 316 18.66 17.77 5.21
N TYR A 317 17.99 17.19 4.20
CA TYR A 317 17.71 15.75 4.21
C TYR A 317 19.01 14.95 4.36
N ALA A 318 19.05 14.09 5.39
CA ALA A 318 20.23 13.30 5.78
C ALA A 318 19.88 11.81 5.99
N GLY A 319 18.89 11.32 5.23
CA GLY A 319 18.42 9.94 5.31
C GLY A 319 19.19 8.96 4.42
N LYS A 320 18.64 7.75 4.30
CA LYS A 320 19.26 6.63 3.56
C LYS A 320 18.26 6.03 2.57
N MET A 321 18.72 5.64 1.37
CA MET A 321 17.85 5.06 0.36
C MET A 321 18.52 3.89 -0.38
N GLN A 322 17.79 2.79 -0.66
CA GLN A 322 18.32 1.65 -1.41
C GLN A 322 17.30 1.06 -2.41
N PHE A 323 17.73 0.64 -3.60
CA PHE A 323 16.86 0.08 -4.66
C PHE A 323 15.86 1.12 -5.18
N LEU A 324 16.36 2.12 -5.90
CA LEU A 324 15.57 3.20 -6.49
C LEU A 324 15.56 3.04 -8.00
N LEU A 325 14.39 3.16 -8.62
CA LEU A 325 14.22 2.97 -10.05
C LEU A 325 13.45 4.14 -10.67
N SER A 326 14.06 4.84 -11.62
CA SER A 326 13.39 5.78 -12.50
C SER A 326 13.31 5.23 -13.91
N ILE A 327 12.11 5.30 -14.51
CA ILE A 327 11.85 4.97 -15.91
C ILE A 327 11.13 6.14 -16.56
N ASN A 328 11.83 6.90 -17.40
CA ASN A 328 11.22 7.94 -18.24
C ASN A 328 11.17 7.43 -19.67
N SER A 329 9.99 7.00 -20.12
CA SER A 329 9.81 6.37 -21.42
C SER A 329 9.80 7.33 -22.61
N GLN A 330 9.70 8.64 -22.33
CA GLN A 330 9.64 9.71 -23.31
C GLN A 330 10.09 11.05 -22.72
N TYR A 331 10.36 12.01 -23.58
CA TYR A 331 10.66 13.38 -23.15
C TYR A 331 9.38 14.10 -22.69
N PHE A 332 9.40 14.65 -21.49
CA PHE A 332 8.37 15.56 -20.98
C PHE A 332 8.86 17.01 -20.98
N LYS A 333 9.95 17.26 -20.26
CA LYS A 333 10.62 18.57 -20.18
C LYS A 333 12.13 18.42 -19.97
N GLU A 334 12.88 19.50 -20.19
CA GLU A 334 14.28 19.55 -19.78
C GLU A 334 14.35 19.63 -18.25
N ASN A 335 14.85 18.57 -17.62
CA ASN A 335 14.99 18.46 -16.18
C ASN A 335 16.23 17.60 -15.81
N ASP A 336 16.52 17.55 -14.51
CA ASP A 336 17.44 16.60 -13.90
C ASP A 336 16.57 15.52 -13.22
N ASP A 337 16.69 14.25 -13.62
CA ASP A 337 15.83 13.15 -13.17
C ASP A 337 16.04 12.80 -11.68
N PHE A 338 17.27 12.94 -11.19
CA PHE A 338 17.60 12.85 -9.78
C PHE A 338 18.42 14.08 -9.36
N THR A 339 17.85 14.95 -8.54
CA THR A 339 18.55 16.13 -7.99
C THR A 339 18.83 16.00 -6.50
N ILE A 340 20.08 16.27 -6.09
CA ILE A 340 20.50 16.47 -4.71
C ILE A 340 21.05 17.89 -4.55
N ARG A 341 20.50 18.68 -3.64
CA ARG A 341 20.74 20.14 -3.57
C ARG A 341 20.71 20.70 -2.15
N GLU A 342 20.91 22.02 -2.05
CA GLU A 342 21.04 22.76 -0.79
C GLU A 342 22.13 22.16 0.11
N LYS A 343 21.77 21.61 1.28
CA LYS A 343 22.69 21.05 2.27
C LYS A 343 22.39 19.56 2.51
N ALA A 344 21.66 18.91 1.60
CA ALA A 344 21.32 17.50 1.73
C ALA A 344 22.57 16.63 1.74
N SER A 345 22.57 15.60 2.60
CA SER A 345 23.67 14.66 2.82
C SER A 345 23.20 13.20 2.82
N PRO A 346 22.42 12.76 1.81
CA PRO A 346 21.88 11.40 1.79
C PRO A 346 22.96 10.37 1.51
N VAL A 347 22.74 9.14 2.01
CA VAL A 347 23.49 7.95 1.59
C VAL A 347 22.56 7.07 0.75
N VAL A 348 22.93 6.83 -0.51
CA VAL A 348 22.09 6.15 -1.50
C VAL A 348 22.88 5.00 -2.14
N SER A 349 22.24 3.84 -2.31
CA SER A 349 22.83 2.69 -3.02
C SER A 349 21.83 2.02 -3.96
N ASN A 350 22.30 1.36 -5.01
CA ASN A 350 21.45 0.56 -5.90
C ASN A 350 20.36 1.40 -6.59
N VAL A 351 20.76 2.40 -7.36
CA VAL A 351 19.86 3.26 -8.15
C VAL A 351 19.94 2.87 -9.62
N THR A 352 18.83 2.80 -10.33
CA THR A 352 18.79 2.75 -11.80
C THR A 352 17.96 3.94 -12.30
N LEU A 353 18.57 4.82 -13.11
CA LEU A 353 17.89 5.93 -13.78
C LEU A 353 17.91 5.71 -15.28
N LEU A 354 16.73 5.66 -15.89
CA LEU A 354 16.56 5.50 -17.33
C LEU A 354 15.89 6.73 -17.93
N GLY A 355 16.60 7.37 -18.85
CA GLY A 355 16.08 8.49 -19.62
C GLY A 355 15.25 8.04 -20.84
N PRO A 356 14.73 9.01 -21.61
CA PRO A 356 13.83 8.76 -22.74
C PRO A 356 14.50 8.16 -23.99
N GLY A 357 15.79 7.84 -23.90
CA GLY A 357 16.60 7.32 -24.99
C GLY A 357 17.71 8.27 -25.39
N ALA A 358 18.91 7.70 -25.58
CA ALA A 358 20.13 8.41 -26.00
C ALA A 358 19.96 9.24 -27.28
N GLU A 359 19.13 8.78 -28.21
CA GLU A 359 18.91 9.40 -29.52
C GLU A 359 17.86 10.54 -29.50
N THR A 360 17.28 10.82 -28.33
CA THR A 360 16.29 11.89 -28.19
C THR A 360 16.91 13.26 -28.48
N LYS A 361 16.35 14.02 -29.43
CA LYS A 361 16.90 15.34 -29.83
C LYS A 361 16.66 16.48 -28.83
N LYS A 362 16.11 16.18 -27.65
CA LYS A 362 15.77 17.14 -26.60
C LYS A 362 16.57 16.81 -25.35
N ASN A 363 17.12 17.84 -24.71
CA ASN A 363 18.01 17.65 -23.57
C ASN A 363 17.23 17.20 -22.32
N THR A 364 17.71 16.15 -21.67
CA THR A 364 17.40 15.82 -20.28
C THR A 364 18.65 15.20 -19.62
N HIS A 365 18.65 15.09 -18.30
CA HIS A 365 19.83 14.78 -17.49
C HIS A 365 19.50 13.73 -16.44
N GLY A 366 20.43 12.80 -16.19
CA GLY A 366 20.25 11.75 -15.18
C GLY A 366 20.32 12.29 -13.75
N MET A 367 21.53 12.47 -13.22
CA MET A 367 21.73 12.91 -11.84
C MET A 367 22.43 14.25 -11.75
N ARG A 368 22.00 15.10 -10.80
CA ARG A 368 22.66 16.34 -10.46
C ARG A 368 22.91 16.49 -8.96
N MET A 369 24.16 16.79 -8.61
CA MET A 369 24.57 17.18 -7.26
C MET A 369 24.99 18.66 -7.28
N ARG A 370 24.45 19.48 -6.38
CA ARG A 370 24.69 20.94 -6.36
C ARG A 370 24.49 21.56 -4.97
N GLY A 371 24.62 22.88 -4.87
CA GLY A 371 24.62 23.61 -3.61
C GLY A 371 25.88 23.30 -2.81
N SER A 372 25.69 23.14 -1.51
CA SER A 372 26.70 22.66 -0.55
C SER A 372 26.38 21.22 -0.12
N SER A 373 25.72 20.44 -0.98
CA SER A 373 25.30 19.07 -0.67
C SER A 373 26.51 18.14 -0.52
N THR A 374 26.35 17.11 0.32
CA THR A 374 27.38 16.10 0.63
C THR A 374 26.85 14.67 0.43
N PRO A 375 26.37 14.32 -0.78
CA PRO A 375 25.77 13.02 -1.05
C PRO A 375 26.79 11.91 -1.21
N LYS A 376 26.45 10.70 -0.76
CA LYS A 376 27.19 9.48 -1.07
C LYS A 376 26.30 8.53 -1.86
N VAL A 377 26.69 8.22 -3.09
CA VAL A 377 25.92 7.39 -4.03
C VAL A 377 26.79 6.21 -4.51
N TYR A 378 26.28 5.00 -4.37
CA TYR A 378 26.99 3.76 -4.70
C TYR A 378 26.16 2.84 -5.61
N ASN A 379 26.82 1.90 -6.29
CA ASN A 379 26.18 0.80 -7.02
C ASN A 379 25.05 1.28 -7.94
N SER A 380 25.24 2.35 -8.70
CA SER A 380 24.18 2.99 -9.48
C SER A 380 24.34 2.78 -10.98
N VAL A 381 23.24 2.88 -11.72
CA VAL A 381 23.16 2.83 -13.18
C VAL A 381 22.44 4.09 -13.64
N ILE A 382 23.04 4.84 -14.56
CA ILE A 382 22.43 6.00 -15.22
C ILE A 382 22.58 5.79 -16.72
N ALA A 383 21.47 5.57 -17.41
CA ALA A 383 21.50 5.26 -18.84
C ALA A 383 20.38 5.94 -19.61
N GLU A 384 20.52 5.95 -20.94
CA GLU A 384 19.47 6.42 -21.86
C GLU A 384 19.13 7.90 -21.77
N PHE A 385 20.10 8.73 -21.39
CA PHE A 385 19.94 10.19 -21.37
C PHE A 385 20.57 10.81 -22.63
N PRO A 386 19.83 11.63 -23.39
CA PRO A 386 20.34 12.22 -24.64
C PRO A 386 21.44 13.27 -24.44
N ARG A 387 21.63 13.73 -23.20
CA ARG A 387 22.71 14.66 -22.86
C ARG A 387 23.48 14.19 -21.66
N ARG A 388 23.12 14.58 -20.43
CA ARG A 388 24.00 14.40 -19.27
C ARG A 388 23.66 13.13 -18.51
N GLY A 389 24.70 12.39 -18.11
CA GLY A 389 24.56 11.27 -17.20
C GLY A 389 24.55 11.79 -15.77
N ILE A 390 25.70 12.27 -15.32
CA ILE A 390 25.86 12.93 -14.02
C ILE A 390 26.49 14.33 -14.17
N ARG A 391 25.97 15.28 -13.40
CA ARG A 391 26.47 16.65 -13.30
C ARG A 391 26.72 17.02 -11.84
N VAL A 392 27.88 17.60 -11.56
CA VAL A 392 28.20 18.14 -10.24
C VAL A 392 28.64 19.59 -10.38
N ALA A 393 28.06 20.48 -9.59
CA ALA A 393 28.30 21.92 -9.71
C ALA A 393 28.33 22.61 -8.34
N GLU A 394 28.65 23.90 -8.36
CA GLU A 394 28.64 24.81 -7.19
C GLU A 394 29.70 24.39 -6.14
N GLU A 395 29.34 24.27 -4.86
CA GLU A 395 30.28 24.10 -3.75
C GLU A 395 30.53 22.63 -3.37
N VAL A 396 30.03 21.68 -4.17
CA VAL A 396 30.18 20.25 -3.92
C VAL A 396 31.66 19.85 -4.02
N LYS A 397 32.19 19.22 -2.96
CA LYS A 397 33.60 18.82 -2.86
C LYS A 397 33.77 17.32 -3.10
N ILE A 398 34.48 16.98 -4.17
CA ILE A 398 34.87 15.60 -4.52
C ILE A 398 36.36 15.44 -4.21
N THR A 399 36.70 14.44 -3.41
CA THR A 399 38.09 14.13 -3.04
C THR A 399 38.43 12.67 -3.36
N ASP A 400 37.81 11.74 -2.63
CA ASP A 400 38.02 10.29 -2.72
C ASP A 400 36.77 9.54 -2.21
N LEU A 401 36.87 8.22 -2.05
CA LEU A 401 35.78 7.36 -1.55
C LEU A 401 35.33 7.68 -0.11
N ASN A 402 36.19 8.32 0.70
CA ASN A 402 35.88 8.74 2.07
C ASN A 402 35.41 10.19 2.15
N GLY A 403 35.45 10.92 1.03
CA GLY A 403 35.07 12.31 0.90
C GLY A 403 33.61 12.62 1.21
N SER A 404 33.29 13.92 1.19
CA SER A 404 31.95 14.43 1.46
C SER A 404 30.96 14.17 0.33
N ALA A 405 31.42 14.11 -0.92
CA ALA A 405 30.59 13.77 -2.07
C ALA A 405 31.19 12.59 -2.84
N VAL A 406 30.39 11.53 -3.04
CA VAL A 406 30.83 10.27 -3.64
C VAL A 406 29.81 9.79 -4.67
N PHE A 407 30.31 9.37 -5.84
CA PHE A 407 29.58 8.55 -6.81
C PHE A 407 30.52 7.43 -7.26
N ALA A 408 30.27 6.20 -6.81
CA ALA A 408 31.23 5.10 -6.95
C ALA A 408 30.57 3.75 -7.30
N TYR A 409 31.37 2.82 -7.83
CA TYR A 409 30.94 1.47 -8.23
C TYR A 409 29.74 1.49 -9.18
N SER A 410 29.68 2.51 -10.04
CA SER A 410 28.50 2.88 -10.80
C SER A 410 28.77 2.93 -12.31
N TYR A 411 27.69 2.82 -13.08
CA TYR A 411 27.68 2.74 -14.52
C TYR A 411 26.93 3.94 -15.12
N VAL A 412 27.58 4.63 -16.05
CA VAL A 412 26.95 5.63 -16.92
C VAL A 412 27.15 5.18 -18.36
N PHE A 413 26.10 5.01 -19.17
CA PHE A 413 26.24 4.56 -20.57
C PHE A 413 25.01 4.93 -21.40
N ASN A 414 25.13 4.88 -22.73
CA ASN A 414 24.09 5.38 -23.65
C ASN A 414 23.73 6.85 -23.36
N VAL A 415 24.79 7.65 -23.23
CA VAL A 415 24.74 9.07 -22.92
C VAL A 415 25.72 9.80 -23.85
N PRO A 416 25.27 10.23 -25.05
CA PRO A 416 26.16 10.61 -26.13
C PRO A 416 26.87 11.95 -25.91
N LYS A 417 26.44 12.78 -24.95
CA LYS A 417 26.98 14.13 -24.77
C LYS A 417 27.10 14.58 -23.32
N ASP A 418 28.33 14.64 -22.81
CA ASP A 418 28.62 15.00 -21.41
C ASP A 418 28.13 13.92 -20.39
N PRO A 419 28.52 12.63 -20.52
CA PRO A 419 28.15 11.61 -19.55
C PRO A 419 28.61 11.95 -18.12
N PHE A 420 29.79 12.58 -17.99
CA PHE A 420 30.28 13.19 -16.76
C PHE A 420 30.52 14.68 -17.00
N ARG A 421 29.71 15.53 -16.37
CA ARG A 421 29.71 16.98 -16.60
C ARG A 421 30.22 17.78 -15.40
N ASP A 422 30.90 18.88 -15.70
CA ASP A 422 31.43 19.85 -14.72
C ASP A 422 32.34 19.13 -13.70
N LEU A 423 32.12 19.26 -12.38
CA LEU A 423 32.94 18.61 -11.37
C LEU A 423 32.82 17.07 -11.40
N ALA A 424 31.76 16.53 -12.03
CA ALA A 424 31.53 15.08 -12.09
C ALA A 424 32.59 14.34 -12.91
N LYS A 425 33.40 15.05 -13.72
CA LYS A 425 34.53 14.45 -14.44
C LYS A 425 35.50 13.73 -13.50
N ALA A 426 35.63 14.18 -12.26
CA ALA A 426 36.45 13.51 -11.24
C ALA A 426 35.98 12.07 -10.96
N PHE A 427 34.68 11.78 -11.11
CA PHE A 427 34.14 10.43 -10.93
C PHE A 427 34.48 9.47 -12.07
N ALA A 428 34.86 9.97 -13.24
CA ALA A 428 35.28 9.12 -14.36
C ALA A 428 36.74 8.63 -14.23
N GLY A 429 37.50 9.21 -13.30
CA GLY A 429 38.92 8.93 -13.13
C GLY A 429 39.82 9.92 -13.89
N THR A 430 41.11 9.58 -13.96
CA THR A 430 42.12 10.31 -14.73
C THR A 430 42.59 9.47 -15.90
N PHE A 431 43.07 10.11 -16.96
CA PHE A 431 43.43 9.47 -18.21
C PHE A 431 44.85 9.87 -18.64
N ASN A 432 45.56 8.92 -19.23
CA ASN A 432 46.87 9.13 -19.83
C ASN A 432 46.74 9.92 -21.15
N ALA A 433 47.87 10.37 -21.70
CA ALA A 433 47.88 11.10 -22.97
C ALA A 433 47.36 10.27 -24.16
N ASP A 434 47.47 8.94 -24.09
CA ASP A 434 46.92 8.00 -25.09
C ASP A 434 45.42 7.69 -24.88
N GLY A 435 44.78 8.38 -23.92
CA GLY A 435 43.38 8.24 -23.58
C GLY A 435 43.05 7.03 -22.71
N THR A 436 44.00 6.14 -22.40
CA THR A 436 43.76 5.01 -21.49
C THR A 436 43.57 5.48 -20.06
N ILE A 437 42.81 4.72 -19.26
CA ILE A 437 42.58 5.07 -17.86
C ILE A 437 43.88 4.97 -17.05
N ALA A 438 44.24 6.06 -16.36
CA ALA A 438 45.42 6.14 -15.49
C ALA A 438 45.06 5.78 -14.05
N SER A 439 43.93 6.28 -13.55
CA SER A 439 43.41 5.96 -12.22
C SER A 439 41.89 6.05 -12.19
N ASN A 440 41.26 5.15 -11.45
CA ASN A 440 39.81 5.09 -11.26
C ASN A 440 39.46 4.91 -9.78
N PRO A 441 39.65 5.96 -8.95
CA PRO A 441 39.48 5.82 -7.50
C PRO A 441 38.02 5.58 -7.08
N PHE A 442 37.06 5.83 -7.97
CA PHE A 442 35.63 5.62 -7.71
C PHE A 442 35.10 4.31 -8.29
N HIS A 443 35.93 3.53 -9.00
CA HIS A 443 35.53 2.24 -9.60
C HIS A 443 34.31 2.33 -10.54
N ASN A 444 34.17 3.45 -11.26
CA ASN A 444 33.09 3.64 -12.23
C ASN A 444 33.47 3.07 -13.61
N ASN A 445 32.52 3.01 -14.53
CA ASN A 445 32.64 2.23 -15.77
C ASN A 445 33.42 2.87 -16.92
N ALA A 446 34.12 3.99 -16.71
CA ALA A 446 34.93 4.61 -17.76
C ALA A 446 36.21 3.80 -18.04
N THR A 447 36.54 3.63 -19.32
CA THR A 447 37.73 2.85 -19.74
C THR A 447 38.69 3.65 -20.61
N LYS A 448 38.19 4.69 -21.31
CA LYS A 448 38.97 5.52 -22.21
C LYS A 448 38.39 6.94 -22.31
N LEU A 449 39.22 7.92 -22.63
CA LEU A 449 38.83 9.29 -22.99
C LEU A 449 39.64 9.75 -24.21
N GLU A 450 38.97 9.98 -25.34
CA GLU A 450 39.60 10.46 -26.58
C GLU A 450 38.84 11.66 -27.13
N GLU A 451 39.55 12.75 -27.42
CA GLU A 451 38.96 13.98 -27.98
C GLU A 451 37.76 14.51 -27.17
N GLY A 452 37.76 14.27 -25.85
CA GLY A 452 36.66 14.66 -24.95
C GLY A 452 35.49 13.67 -24.89
N ASN A 453 35.56 12.55 -25.60
CA ASN A 453 34.55 11.49 -25.62
C ASN A 453 34.97 10.30 -24.76
N TYR A 454 34.09 9.89 -23.84
CA TYR A 454 34.34 8.74 -22.99
C TYR A 454 33.94 7.43 -23.68
N THR A 455 34.77 6.40 -23.54
CA THR A 455 34.33 5.00 -23.70
C THR A 455 33.89 4.49 -22.34
N LEU A 456 32.64 4.02 -22.26
CA LEU A 456 31.99 3.58 -21.03
C LEU A 456 31.50 2.15 -21.22
N LYS A 457 31.83 1.26 -20.28
CA LYS A 457 31.36 -0.13 -20.31
C LYS A 457 29.85 -0.19 -20.03
N PRO A 458 29.00 -0.70 -20.94
CA PRO A 458 27.56 -0.82 -20.70
C PRO A 458 27.22 -2.06 -19.85
N ILE A 459 25.96 -2.14 -19.43
CA ILE A 459 25.34 -3.36 -18.87
C ILE A 459 24.33 -3.87 -19.90
N GLY A 460 24.45 -5.13 -20.33
CA GLY A 460 23.50 -5.76 -21.25
C GLY A 460 22.11 -5.90 -20.63
N GLY A 461 21.05 -5.81 -21.44
CA GLY A 461 19.65 -5.88 -21.03
C GLY A 461 19.04 -4.55 -20.58
N ILE A 462 19.86 -3.56 -20.22
CA ILE A 462 19.35 -2.25 -19.75
C ILE A 462 19.16 -1.27 -20.93
N GLY A 463 17.96 -0.68 -21.03
CA GLY A 463 17.55 0.32 -22.03
C GLY A 463 16.32 1.13 -21.60
N VAL A 464 15.70 1.91 -22.50
CA VAL A 464 14.67 2.95 -22.16
C VAL A 464 13.50 2.45 -21.31
N LYS A 465 13.14 1.17 -21.44
CA LYS A 465 12.01 0.54 -20.73
C LYS A 465 12.38 -0.79 -20.08
N ASP A 466 13.65 -1.18 -20.17
CA ASP A 466 14.14 -2.41 -19.57
C ASP A 466 15.26 -2.08 -18.58
N PHE A 467 15.04 -2.44 -17.34
CA PHE A 467 15.94 -2.17 -16.22
C PHE A 467 16.47 -3.46 -15.61
N VAL A 468 16.14 -4.61 -16.21
CA VAL A 468 16.61 -5.91 -15.77
C VAL A 468 17.84 -6.27 -16.58
N PRO A 469 19.00 -6.47 -15.95
CA PRO A 469 20.21 -6.80 -16.68
C PRO A 469 20.17 -8.25 -17.18
N ASP A 470 20.74 -8.49 -18.37
CA ASP A 470 20.89 -9.84 -18.95
C ASP A 470 21.76 -10.75 -18.08
N THR A 471 22.74 -10.14 -17.39
CA THR A 471 23.65 -10.81 -16.47
C THR A 471 23.90 -9.89 -15.29
N GLU A 472 23.99 -10.47 -14.09
CA GLU A 472 24.22 -9.72 -12.86
C GLU A 472 25.43 -8.78 -12.97
N PRO A 473 25.24 -7.46 -12.82
CA PRO A 473 26.32 -6.47 -12.90
C PRO A 473 27.10 -6.43 -11.59
N LYS A 474 27.91 -7.46 -11.34
CA LYS A 474 28.66 -7.64 -10.09
C LYS A 474 29.42 -6.37 -9.67
N SER A 475 29.30 -6.03 -8.40
CA SER A 475 30.02 -4.95 -7.74
C SER A 475 30.89 -5.52 -6.63
N THR A 476 32.10 -4.99 -6.48
CA THR A 476 32.98 -5.33 -5.35
C THR A 476 32.61 -4.58 -4.07
N PHE A 477 31.61 -3.70 -4.12
CA PHE A 477 31.14 -2.93 -2.98
C PHE A 477 29.82 -3.46 -2.45
N ASN A 478 29.81 -3.83 -1.17
CA ASN A 478 28.62 -4.27 -0.47
C ASN A 478 28.09 -3.13 0.43
N PRO A 479 26.94 -2.50 0.10
CA PRO A 479 26.43 -1.35 0.86
C PRO A 479 26.04 -1.68 2.30
N ALA A 480 25.85 -2.96 2.66
CA ALA A 480 25.63 -3.37 4.05
C ALA A 480 26.79 -2.98 4.99
N SER A 481 27.99 -2.69 4.44
CA SER A 481 29.12 -2.18 5.23
C SER A 481 28.97 -0.72 5.66
N LEU A 482 28.04 0.05 5.07
CA LEU A 482 27.82 1.46 5.39
C LEU A 482 26.97 1.64 6.65
N ASP A 483 25.93 0.84 6.79
CA ASP A 483 24.94 0.91 7.86
C ASP A 483 24.00 -0.30 7.81
N ALA A 484 23.46 -0.72 8.96
CA ALA A 484 22.50 -1.83 9.07
C ALA A 484 21.20 -1.62 8.29
N PHE A 485 20.88 -0.37 7.90
CA PHE A 485 19.79 -0.10 6.98
C PHE A 485 19.97 -0.78 5.62
N PHE A 486 21.19 -0.86 5.08
CA PHE A 486 21.40 -1.38 3.73
C PHE A 486 21.42 -2.91 3.72
N SER A 487 20.66 -3.49 2.78
CA SER A 487 20.73 -4.92 2.47
C SER A 487 22.02 -5.24 1.71
N ALA A 488 22.53 -6.45 1.83
CA ALA A 488 23.66 -6.89 1.01
C ALA A 488 23.29 -6.85 -0.48
N ALA A 489 24.11 -6.18 -1.29
CA ALA A 489 23.85 -5.97 -2.71
C ALA A 489 25.15 -5.73 -3.47
N GLU A 490 25.89 -6.82 -3.73
CA GLU A 490 27.16 -6.84 -4.49
C GLU A 490 26.92 -6.76 -6.00
N PHE A 491 26.05 -5.85 -6.43
CA PHE A 491 25.73 -5.57 -7.83
C PHE A 491 25.35 -4.10 -8.00
N ALA A 492 25.53 -3.57 -9.21
CA ALA A 492 25.11 -2.22 -9.58
C ALA A 492 23.66 -2.18 -10.08
N GLY A 493 22.96 -1.09 -9.80
CA GLY A 493 21.57 -0.89 -10.21
C GLY A 493 20.55 -1.38 -9.18
N ALA A 494 19.29 -1.10 -9.46
CA ALA A 494 18.15 -1.38 -8.59
C ALA A 494 17.68 -2.84 -8.62
N VAL A 495 17.87 -3.55 -9.75
CA VAL A 495 17.46 -4.95 -9.94
C VAL A 495 18.67 -5.78 -10.30
N LYS A 496 18.85 -6.90 -9.59
CA LYS A 496 20.02 -7.77 -9.71
C LYS A 496 20.02 -8.60 -11.00
N ASN A 497 18.87 -9.20 -11.30
CA ASN A 497 18.63 -10.11 -12.42
C ASN A 497 17.11 -10.37 -12.54
N ALA A 498 16.69 -11.11 -13.57
CA ALA A 498 15.27 -11.40 -13.82
C ALA A 498 14.59 -12.29 -12.75
N ALA A 499 15.35 -13.12 -12.03
CA ALA A 499 14.83 -14.00 -10.99
C ALA A 499 14.55 -13.23 -9.68
N GLU A 500 15.33 -12.18 -9.41
CA GLU A 500 15.23 -11.32 -8.22
C GLU A 500 14.66 -9.93 -8.56
N ASP A 501 13.72 -9.89 -9.51
CA ASP A 501 13.00 -8.67 -9.89
C ASP A 501 11.84 -8.37 -8.91
N TRP A 502 12.13 -7.52 -7.92
CA TRP A 502 11.19 -7.07 -6.88
C TRP A 502 10.06 -6.17 -7.39
N THR A 503 10.09 -5.76 -8.66
CA THR A 503 9.07 -4.88 -9.24
C THR A 503 7.83 -5.65 -9.72
N LYS A 504 7.93 -6.97 -9.88
CA LYS A 504 6.87 -7.84 -10.40
C LYS A 504 5.63 -7.88 -9.50
N GLY A 505 4.46 -7.92 -10.12
CA GLY A 505 3.14 -8.04 -9.49
C GLY A 505 2.50 -6.71 -9.10
N TRP A 506 3.26 -5.62 -8.97
CA TRP A 506 2.73 -4.38 -8.41
C TRP A 506 3.16 -3.09 -9.11
N VAL A 507 4.30 -3.05 -9.80
CA VAL A 507 4.76 -1.84 -10.50
C VAL A 507 4.02 -1.69 -11.84
N LYS A 508 3.51 -0.49 -12.11
CA LYS A 508 3.01 -0.09 -13.42
C LYS A 508 4.16 0.19 -14.39
N ASN A 509 4.16 -0.47 -15.54
CA ASN A 509 5.02 -0.11 -16.66
C ASN A 509 4.56 1.22 -17.30
N PRO A 510 5.40 1.87 -18.11
CA PRO A 510 5.02 3.10 -18.83
C PRO A 510 3.74 3.02 -19.68
N ASP A 511 3.37 1.83 -20.15
CA ASP A 511 2.13 1.59 -20.90
C ASP A 511 0.89 1.40 -20.01
N GLY A 512 1.06 1.41 -18.69
CA GLY A 512 0.01 1.25 -17.68
C GLY A 512 -0.26 -0.20 -17.28
N THR A 513 0.38 -1.19 -17.92
CA THR A 513 0.28 -2.60 -17.52
C THR A 513 0.97 -2.84 -16.18
N ILE A 514 0.47 -3.81 -15.41
CA ILE A 514 1.18 -4.29 -14.22
C ILE A 514 2.26 -5.26 -14.66
N ARG A 515 3.47 -5.06 -14.17
CA ARG A 515 4.64 -5.88 -14.48
C ARG A 515 4.57 -7.29 -13.90
#